data_AF-A0A9D6R0Y5-F1
#
_entry.id   AF-A0A9D6R0Y5-F1
#
_cell.length_a   1.000
_cell.length_b   1.000
_cell.length_c   1.000
_cell.angle_alpha   90.00
_cell.angle_beta   90.00
_cell.angle_gamma   90.00
#
_symmetry.space_group_name_H-M   'P 1'
#
loop_
_entity.id
_entity.type
_entity.pdbx_description
1 polymer ?
#
loop_
_entity_poly.entity_id
_entity_poly.type
_entity_poly.pdbx_seq_one_letter_code
_entity_poly.pdbx_strand_id
1 'polypeptide(L)'
;MISRADIFARYSWLAPGDEPETVIIGDDLDSALSAVLFLRFHPNARLVGLYRGYEKVVFSPSQSWTQVCNSVWLDLDIYHPDCRSLGHHILRL
;
A
#
# COMPACT_ATOMS: atom_id res chain seq x y z
N MET A 1 -7.71 16.38 15.95
CA MET A 1 -8.02 14.94 16.08
C MET A 1 -8.46 14.50 14.69
N ILE A 2 -7.62 13.76 13.96
CA ILE A 2 -7.97 13.30 12.61
C ILE A 2 -9.12 12.29 12.73
N SER A 3 -10.23 12.50 12.03
CA SER A 3 -11.28 11.50 12.00
C SER A 3 -10.98 10.44 10.94
N ARG A 4 -11.41 9.20 11.18
CA ARG A 4 -11.33 8.12 10.19
C ARG A 4 -12.05 8.49 8.87
N ALA A 5 -13.13 9.26 8.96
CA ALA A 5 -13.87 9.73 7.79
C ALA A 5 -13.02 10.69 6.94
N ASP A 6 -12.25 11.59 7.57
CA ASP A 6 -11.36 12.51 6.85
C ASP A 6 -10.23 11.77 6.13
N ILE A 7 -9.68 10.72 6.76
CA ILE A 7 -8.67 9.86 6.14
C ILE A 7 -9.24 9.20 4.89
N PHE A 8 -10.43 8.59 4.98
CA PHE A 8 -11.03 7.92 3.83
C PHE A 8 -11.50 8.88 2.74
N ALA A 9 -11.92 10.09 3.09
CA ALA A 9 -12.25 11.12 2.10
C ALA A 9 -11.02 11.52 1.28
N ARG A 10 -9.83 11.55 1.91
CA ARG A 10 -8.56 11.90 1.25
C ARG A 10 -7.89 10.72 0.55
N TYR A 11 -8.01 9.53 1.14
CA TYR A 11 -7.37 8.29 0.71
C TYR A 11 -8.43 7.21 0.56
N SER A 12 -9.26 7.33 -0.47
CA SER A 12 -10.38 6.42 -0.70
C SER A 12 -9.97 4.95 -0.82
N TRP A 13 -8.76 4.69 -1.31
CA TRP A 13 -8.17 3.34 -1.43
C TRP A 13 -7.90 2.64 -0.08
N LEU A 14 -8.01 3.36 1.05
CA LEU A 14 -7.95 2.76 2.40
C LEU A 14 -9.32 2.31 2.93
N ALA A 15 -10.40 2.80 2.33
CA ALA A 15 -11.74 2.43 2.75
C ALA A 15 -12.01 0.97 2.34
N PRO A 16 -12.53 0.11 3.24
CA PRO A 16 -12.85 -1.27 2.92
C PRO A 16 -13.69 -1.38 1.65
N GLY A 17 -13.31 -2.30 0.76
CA GLY A 17 -13.95 -2.47 -0.54
C GLY A 17 -13.45 -3.73 -1.24
N ASP A 18 -14.15 -4.11 -2.29
CA ASP A 18 -13.86 -5.31 -3.09
C ASP A 18 -13.34 -4.98 -4.49
N GLU A 19 -12.97 -3.73 -4.75
CA GLU A 19 -12.32 -3.36 -6.00
C GLU A 19 -10.95 -4.07 -6.14
N PRO A 20 -10.60 -4.57 -7.33
CA PRO A 20 -9.29 -5.15 -7.57
C PRO A 20 -8.18 -4.11 -7.39
N GLU A 21 -7.24 -4.39 -6.50
CA GLU A 21 -6.06 -3.55 -6.26
C GLU A 21 -4.77 -4.37 -6.36
N THR A 22 -3.71 -3.74 -6.85
CA THR A 22 -2.38 -4.34 -6.84
C THR A 22 -1.59 -3.80 -5.65
N VAL A 23 -0.86 -4.68 -4.99
CA VAL A 23 -0.19 -4.39 -3.71
C VAL A 23 1.29 -4.73 -3.79
N ILE A 24 2.11 -3.83 -3.26
CA ILE A 24 3.55 -4.00 -2.98
C ILE A 24 3.76 -3.89 -1.47
N ILE A 25 4.65 -4.70 -0.91
CA ILE A 25 4.99 -4.70 0.53
C ILE A 25 6.50 -4.56 0.74
N GLY A 26 6.93 -4.06 1.89
CA GLY A 26 8.33 -4.18 2.35
C GLY A 26 8.66 -5.60 2.82
N ASP A 27 9.94 -5.85 3.13
CA ASP A 27 10.43 -7.14 3.64
C ASP A 27 10.56 -7.21 5.17
N ASP A 28 10.01 -6.22 5.88
CA ASP A 28 9.90 -6.16 7.34
C ASP A 28 8.53 -6.60 7.89
N LEU A 29 8.46 -6.66 9.22
CA LEU A 29 7.31 -7.22 9.93
C LEU A 29 6.09 -6.30 9.86
N ASP A 30 6.27 -5.00 9.97
CA ASP A 30 5.20 -4.02 9.91
C ASP A 30 4.58 -3.92 8.52
N SER A 31 5.36 -4.07 7.44
CA SER A 31 4.80 -4.25 6.10
C SER A 31 3.96 -5.53 6.00
N ALA A 32 4.45 -6.64 6.52
CA ALA A 32 3.71 -7.91 6.50
C ALA A 32 2.39 -7.83 7.31
N LEU A 33 2.41 -7.21 8.49
CA LEU A 33 1.21 -7.01 9.30
C LEU A 33 0.22 -6.06 8.63
N SER A 34 0.71 -4.97 8.04
CA SER A 34 -0.10 -4.03 7.25
C SER A 34 -0.77 -4.73 6.08
N ALA A 35 -0.06 -5.62 5.39
CA ALA A 35 -0.61 -6.45 4.31
C ALA A 35 -1.73 -7.36 4.78
N VAL A 36 -1.54 -8.08 5.90
CA VAL A 36 -2.58 -8.96 6.46
C VAL A 36 -3.84 -8.16 6.80
N LEU A 37 -3.70 -7.00 7.43
CA LEU A 37 -4.83 -6.13 7.77
C LEU A 37 -5.52 -5.58 6.52
N PHE A 38 -4.76 -5.10 5.55
CA PHE A 38 -5.29 -4.55 4.31
C PHE A 38 -6.06 -5.61 3.51
N LEU A 39 -5.47 -6.79 3.29
CA LEU A 39 -6.08 -7.88 2.53
C LEU A 39 -7.34 -8.44 3.20
N ARG A 40 -7.44 -8.36 4.53
CA ARG A 40 -8.67 -8.72 5.27
C ARG A 40 -9.85 -7.82 4.88
N PHE A 41 -9.61 -6.55 4.59
CA PHE A 41 -10.64 -5.57 4.22
C PHE A 41 -10.75 -5.34 2.71
N HIS A 42 -9.82 -5.91 1.92
CA HIS A 42 -9.76 -5.81 0.47
C HIS A 42 -9.54 -7.19 -0.17
N PRO A 43 -10.56 -8.06 -0.18
CA PRO A 43 -10.40 -9.47 -0.53
C PRO A 43 -9.97 -9.72 -1.99
N ASN A 44 -10.20 -8.76 -2.88
CA ASN A 44 -9.81 -8.84 -4.30
C ASN A 44 -8.45 -8.20 -4.60
N ALA A 45 -7.81 -7.60 -3.60
CA ALA A 45 -6.46 -7.08 -3.75
C ALA A 45 -5.44 -8.23 -3.90
N ARG A 46 -4.39 -8.00 -4.69
CA ARG A 46 -3.38 -9.01 -5.01
C ARG A 46 -1.99 -8.46 -4.75
N LEU A 47 -1.20 -9.25 -4.02
CA LEU A 47 0.23 -9.00 -3.89
C LEU A 47 0.91 -9.26 -5.24
N VAL A 48 1.55 -8.23 -5.80
CA VAL A 48 2.23 -8.32 -7.09
C VAL A 48 3.74 -8.15 -6.98
N GLY A 49 4.26 -7.83 -5.81
CA GLY A 49 5.68 -7.68 -5.57
C GLY A 49 6.01 -7.30 -4.13
N LEU A 50 7.29 -7.19 -3.88
CA LEU A 50 7.86 -6.71 -2.64
C LEU A 50 9.09 -5.86 -2.95
N TYR A 51 9.47 -4.95 -2.05
CA TYR A 51 10.76 -4.30 -2.12
C TYR A 51 11.61 -4.67 -0.91
N ARG A 52 12.93 -4.68 -1.12
CA ARG A 52 13.91 -5.16 -0.13
C ARG A 52 14.90 -4.08 0.22
N GLY A 53 15.06 -3.83 1.52
CA GLY A 53 16.05 -2.89 2.05
C GLY A 53 15.98 -1.50 1.41
N TYR A 54 14.79 -1.06 0.99
CA TYR A 54 14.54 0.22 0.29
C TYR A 54 15.30 0.45 -1.03
N GLU A 55 15.99 -0.57 -1.56
CA GLU A 55 16.85 -0.42 -2.74
C GLU A 55 16.31 -1.13 -3.98
N LYS A 56 15.61 -2.26 -3.79
CA LYS A 56 15.24 -3.13 -4.91
C LYS A 56 13.79 -3.59 -4.82
N VAL A 57 13.02 -3.33 -5.88
CA VAL A 57 11.68 -3.87 -6.06
C VAL A 57 11.75 -5.15 -6.89
N VAL A 58 11.14 -6.22 -6.38
CA VAL A 58 10.95 -7.50 -7.06
C VAL A 58 9.46 -7.70 -7.26
N PHE A 59 9.01 -7.85 -8.50
CA PHE A 59 7.60 -7.91 -8.83
C PHE A 59 7.32 -8.93 -9.93
N SER A 60 6.05 -9.31 -10.07
CA SER A 60 5.58 -10.27 -11.06
C SER A 60 5.96 -9.84 -12.48
N PRO A 61 6.45 -10.76 -13.33
CA PRO A 61 6.79 -10.44 -14.73
C PRO A 61 5.57 -10.05 -15.57
N SER A 62 4.34 -10.30 -15.09
CA SER A 62 3.10 -9.84 -15.72
C SER A 62 2.78 -8.36 -15.47
N GLN A 63 3.56 -7.66 -14.65
CA GLN A 63 3.38 -6.24 -14.37
C GLN A 63 4.43 -5.41 -15.10
N SER A 64 4.02 -4.26 -15.62
CA SER A 64 4.94 -3.19 -16.04
C SER A 64 5.37 -2.35 -14.84
N TRP A 65 6.52 -1.70 -14.94
CA TRP A 65 6.99 -0.78 -13.89
C TRP A 65 5.97 0.33 -13.58
N THR A 66 5.29 0.86 -14.60
CA THR A 66 4.22 1.85 -14.41
C THR A 66 3.06 1.31 -13.55
N GLN A 67 2.67 0.06 -13.75
CA GLN A 67 1.65 -0.58 -12.92
C GLN A 67 2.13 -0.79 -11.47
N VAL A 68 3.41 -1.15 -11.30
CA VAL A 68 4.03 -1.27 -9.97
C VAL A 68 4.04 0.08 -9.24
N CYS A 69 4.45 1.16 -9.90
CA CYS A 69 4.41 2.50 -9.32
C CYS A 69 3.00 2.93 -8.89
N ASN A 70 1.99 2.56 -9.68
CA ASN A 70 0.58 2.87 -9.38
C ASN A 70 -0.06 1.93 -8.36
N SER A 71 0.63 0.89 -7.89
CA SER A 71 0.11 -0.04 -6.87
C SER A 71 -0.04 0.63 -5.50
N VAL A 72 -0.73 -0.05 -4.58
CA VAL A 72 -0.76 0.31 -3.16
C VAL A 72 0.51 -0.24 -2.50
N TRP A 73 1.23 0.61 -1.78
CA TRP A 73 2.47 0.26 -1.08
C TRP A 73 2.21 0.18 0.43
N LEU A 74 2.14 -1.03 0.95
CA LEU A 74 1.82 -1.27 2.36
C LEU A 74 3.10 -1.34 3.19
N ASP A 75 3.66 -0.17 3.45
CA ASP A 75 4.84 0.02 4.30
C ASP A 75 4.76 1.41 4.96
N LEU A 76 5.17 1.47 6.23
CA LEU A 76 5.10 2.67 7.05
C LEU A 76 6.21 3.69 6.74
N ASP A 77 7.32 3.26 6.16
CA ASP A 77 8.52 4.06 5.89
C ASP A 77 8.49 4.77 4.53
N ILE A 78 7.51 4.47 3.67
CA ILE A 78 7.35 5.16 2.39
C ILE A 78 6.79 6.57 2.61
N TYR A 79 7.67 7.55 2.43
CA TYR A 79 7.34 8.97 2.55
C TYR A 79 7.32 9.67 1.17
N HIS A 80 6.41 9.25 0.28
CA HIS A 80 6.25 9.90 -1.03
C HIS A 80 4.77 10.24 -1.29
N PRO A 81 4.40 11.52 -1.48
CA PRO A 81 3.00 11.94 -1.56
C PRO A 81 2.27 11.43 -2.80
N ASP A 82 3.00 11.15 -3.89
CA ASP A 82 2.41 10.62 -5.13
C ASP A 82 2.29 9.08 -5.11
N CYS A 83 2.81 8.42 -4.06
CA CYS A 83 2.64 6.98 -3.88
C CYS A 83 1.41 6.72 -3.02
N ARG A 84 0.59 5.74 -3.44
CA ARG A 84 -0.49 5.22 -2.59
C ARG A 84 0.12 4.36 -1.49
N SER A 85 0.71 4.95 -0.44
CA SER A 85 1.36 4.20 0.64
C SER A 85 0.71 4.39 2.01
N LEU A 86 0.88 3.42 2.91
CA LEU A 86 0.47 3.53 4.32
C LEU A 86 1.40 4.42 5.16
N GLY A 87 2.42 5.00 4.54
CA GLY A 87 3.52 5.62 5.25
C GLY A 87 3.15 6.84 6.08
N HIS A 88 4.13 7.28 6.87
CA HIS A 88 4.01 8.40 7.83
C HIS A 88 3.41 9.70 7.26
N HIS A 89 3.36 9.87 5.94
CA HIS A 89 2.70 11.02 5.31
C HIS A 89 1.18 11.07 5.58
N ILE A 90 0.53 9.92 5.85
CA ILE A 90 -0.87 9.86 6.28
C ILE A 90 -1.03 10.26 7.76
N LEU A 91 -0.01 9.99 8.58
CA LEU A 91 -0.01 10.28 10.03
C LEU A 91 0.39 11.72 10.38
N ARG A 92 0.92 12.50 9.42
CA ARG A 92 1.28 13.92 9.60
C ARG A 92 0.13 14.91 9.32
N LEU A 93 -1.06 14.40 9.03
CA LEU A 93 -2.29 15.20 8.85
C LEU A 93 -2.90 15.61 10.20
#